data_AF-A0A4Y1QPC9-F1
#
_entry.id   AF-A0A4Y1QPC9-F1
#
_cell.length_a   1.000
_cell.length_b   1.000
_cell.length_c   1.000
_cell.angle_alpha   90.00
_cell.angle_beta   90.00
_cell.angle_gamma   90.00
#
_symmetry.space_group_name_H-M   'P 1'
#
loop_
_entity.id
_entity.type
_entity.pdbx_description
1 polymer ?
#
loop_
_entity_poly.entity_id
_entity_poly.type
_entity_poly.pdbx_seq_one_letter_code
_entity_poly.pdbx_strand_id
1 'polypeptide(L)'
;DELQKQVSEGKVSVHGSNDVLTMALGPEHPGRVRGVGAGVSPRQYFNLPKPQRSSFDNRLKDSLRVLLQEETKKMEAKAREEALRMEARTKQLVEAEREHFLSQLSQLIPNFDPSMLKPRISQSPKNPMSDKASCSGGDQDEEKEEEKEMKRRKKKRRKKMKKSMTTRLLKLVIIQIWRRHLL
;
A
#
# COMPACT_ATOMS: atom_id res chain seq x y z
N ASP A 1 -53.22 29.87 -31.09
CA ASP A 1 -53.37 28.60 -31.83
C ASP A 1 -53.37 28.75 -33.35
N GLU A 2 -52.38 29.46 -33.89
CA GLU A 2 -52.27 29.64 -35.34
C GLU A 2 -51.74 28.38 -36.04
N LEU A 3 -50.75 27.72 -35.43
CA LEU A 3 -50.18 26.46 -35.94
C LEU A 3 -51.18 25.30 -35.90
N GLN A 4 -51.96 25.16 -34.81
CA GLN A 4 -53.00 24.13 -34.72
C GLN A 4 -54.12 24.35 -35.76
N LYS A 5 -54.48 25.61 -36.01
CA LYS A 5 -55.45 25.98 -37.04
C LYS A 5 -54.94 25.58 -38.44
N GLN A 6 -53.68 25.88 -38.76
CA GLN A 6 -53.07 25.53 -40.05
C GLN A 6 -52.93 24.01 -40.26
N VAL A 7 -52.73 23.24 -39.19
CA VAL A 7 -52.73 21.77 -39.26
C VAL A 7 -54.14 21.23 -39.49
N SER A 8 -55.14 21.78 -38.82
CA SER A 8 -56.55 21.38 -38.97
C SER A 8 -57.10 21.74 -40.36
N GLU A 9 -56.63 22.84 -40.95
CA GLU A 9 -56.91 23.27 -42.32
C GLU A 9 -56.10 22.49 -43.38
N GLY A 10 -55.25 21.53 -42.97
CA GLY A 10 -54.45 20.69 -43.86
C GLY A 10 -53.29 21.41 -44.57
N LYS A 11 -52.99 22.66 -44.19
CA LYS A 11 -51.92 23.48 -44.77
C LYS A 11 -50.53 23.07 -44.27
N VAL A 12 -50.47 22.51 -43.07
CA VAL A 12 -49.24 22.01 -42.43
C VAL A 12 -49.43 20.52 -42.12
N SER A 13 -48.52 19.69 -42.63
CA SER A 13 -48.51 18.24 -42.38
C SER A 13 -47.61 17.93 -41.19
N VAL A 14 -48.13 17.10 -40.26
CA VAL A 14 -47.39 16.63 -39.08
C VAL A 14 -46.97 15.19 -39.32
N HIS A 15 -45.66 14.93 -39.29
CA HIS A 15 -45.12 13.59 -39.45
C HIS A 15 -43.84 13.39 -38.64
N GLY A 16 -43.76 12.27 -37.93
CA GLY A 16 -42.59 11.91 -37.13
C GLY A 16 -42.19 13.02 -36.14
N SER A 17 -40.93 13.47 -36.24
CA SER A 17 -40.37 14.53 -35.40
C SER A 17 -40.77 15.95 -35.82
N ASN A 18 -41.55 16.11 -36.89
CA ASN A 18 -42.08 17.41 -37.32
C ASN A 18 -43.50 17.60 -36.78
N ASP A 19 -43.61 17.70 -35.46
CA ASP A 19 -44.86 17.90 -34.74
C ASP A 19 -45.07 19.37 -34.33
N VAL A 20 -46.30 19.70 -33.93
CA VAL A 20 -46.67 21.08 -33.55
C VAL A 20 -45.77 21.63 -32.45
N LEU A 21 -45.31 20.78 -31.52
CA LEU A 21 -44.40 21.17 -30.45
C LEU A 21 -43.01 21.52 -30.98
N THR A 22 -42.47 20.73 -31.90
CA THR A 22 -41.18 21.02 -32.55
C THR A 22 -41.26 22.26 -33.44
N MET A 23 -42.40 22.51 -34.11
CA MET A 23 -42.60 23.72 -34.89
C MET A 23 -42.69 24.98 -34.02
N ALA A 24 -43.34 24.90 -32.86
CA ALA A 24 -43.49 26.04 -31.97
C ALA A 24 -42.21 26.36 -31.17
N LEU A 25 -41.48 25.33 -30.76
CA LEU A 25 -40.36 25.45 -29.81
C LEU A 25 -38.98 25.23 -30.46
N GLY A 26 -38.94 24.74 -31.70
CA GLY A 26 -37.73 24.35 -32.41
C GLY A 26 -37.26 22.91 -32.11
N PRO A 27 -36.14 22.50 -32.76
CA PRO A 27 -35.59 21.15 -32.66
C PRO A 27 -35.21 20.73 -31.23
N GLU A 28 -35.30 19.43 -30.95
CA GLU A 28 -34.86 18.90 -29.67
C GLU A 28 -33.34 18.84 -29.53
N HIS A 29 -32.83 19.21 -28.36
CA HIS A 29 -31.44 18.98 -28.00
C HIS A 29 -31.32 17.79 -27.04
N PRO A 30 -30.60 16.71 -27.43
CA PRO A 30 -30.44 15.56 -26.57
C PRO A 30 -29.77 15.95 -25.25
N GLY A 31 -30.26 15.39 -24.15
CA GLY A 31 -29.71 15.61 -22.82
C GLY A 31 -30.05 16.96 -22.18
N ARG A 32 -31.05 17.69 -22.70
CA ARG A 32 -31.55 18.96 -22.14
C ARG A 32 -33.05 18.91 -21.91
N VAL A 33 -33.51 19.56 -20.86
CA VAL A 33 -34.95 19.70 -20.59
C VAL A 33 -35.49 20.95 -21.28
N ARG A 34 -36.57 20.81 -22.08
CA ARG A 34 -37.26 21.93 -22.73
C ARG A 34 -37.92 22.82 -21.66
N GLY A 35 -37.94 24.14 -21.89
CA GLY A 35 -38.70 25.09 -21.06
C GLY A 35 -38.03 25.56 -19.76
N VAL A 36 -36.80 25.13 -19.47
CA VAL A 36 -36.09 25.46 -18.20
C VAL A 36 -34.86 26.36 -18.40
N GLY A 37 -34.69 26.90 -19.61
CA GLY A 37 -33.53 27.73 -19.97
C GLY A 37 -32.31 26.94 -20.45
N ALA A 38 -31.23 27.66 -20.79
CA ALA A 38 -30.03 27.06 -21.36
C ALA A 38 -29.21 26.30 -20.30
N GLY A 39 -28.79 25.08 -20.62
CA GLY A 39 -27.80 24.32 -19.86
C GLY A 39 -28.36 23.38 -18.79
N VAL A 40 -29.69 23.30 -18.61
CA VAL A 40 -30.29 22.39 -17.64
C VAL A 40 -30.40 20.98 -18.20
N SER A 41 -29.59 20.07 -17.65
CA SER A 41 -29.70 18.65 -17.95
C SER A 41 -30.87 18.01 -17.18
N PRO A 42 -31.51 16.95 -17.70
CA PRO A 42 -32.57 16.21 -16.99
C PRO A 42 -32.18 15.84 -15.57
N ARG A 43 -30.91 15.51 -15.36
CA ARG A 43 -30.40 15.12 -14.04
C ARG A 43 -30.41 16.24 -13.02
N GLN A 44 -30.10 17.46 -13.44
CA GLN A 44 -30.20 18.65 -12.60
C GLN A 44 -31.67 19.00 -12.35
N TYR A 45 -32.51 18.90 -13.38
CA TYR A 45 -33.93 19.22 -13.28
C TYR A 45 -34.68 18.30 -12.30
N PHE A 46 -34.47 16.99 -12.44
CA PHE A 46 -35.11 15.97 -11.60
C PHE A 46 -34.37 15.73 -10.26
N ASN A 47 -33.36 16.55 -9.93
CA ASN A 47 -32.55 16.40 -8.70
C ASN A 47 -32.04 14.97 -8.45
N LEU A 48 -31.63 14.29 -9.52
CA LEU A 48 -31.24 12.89 -9.44
C LEU A 48 -29.89 12.76 -8.69
N PRO A 49 -29.78 11.82 -7.72
CA PRO A 49 -28.59 11.66 -6.91
C PRO A 49 -27.36 11.33 -7.77
N LYS A 50 -26.17 11.70 -7.28
CA LYS A 50 -24.94 11.40 -8.01
C LYS A 50 -24.65 9.90 -7.98
N PRO A 51 -24.49 9.22 -9.14
CA PRO A 51 -24.06 7.83 -9.16
C PRO A 51 -22.72 7.71 -8.43
N GLN A 52 -22.72 6.94 -7.35
CA GLN A 52 -21.50 6.64 -6.60
C GLN A 52 -20.68 5.64 -7.42
N ARG A 53 -19.70 6.15 -8.17
CA ARG A 53 -18.77 5.33 -8.93
C ARG A 53 -17.72 4.76 -7.99
N SER A 54 -18.04 3.69 -7.26
CA SER A 54 -16.97 2.75 -6.88
C SER A 54 -16.52 2.07 -8.16
N SER A 55 -15.41 2.49 -8.75
CA SER A 55 -14.91 1.82 -9.96
C SER A 55 -14.61 0.36 -9.64
N PHE A 56 -14.87 -0.53 -10.59
CA PHE A 56 -14.46 -1.93 -10.52
C PHE A 56 -12.96 -2.03 -10.18
N ASP A 57 -12.15 -1.14 -10.74
CA ASP A 57 -10.72 -1.01 -10.43
C ASP A 57 -10.42 -0.76 -8.95
N ASN A 58 -11.24 0.03 -8.25
CA ASN A 58 -11.03 0.28 -6.82
C ASN A 58 -11.29 -1.01 -6.02
N ARG A 59 -12.35 -1.76 -6.37
CA ARG A 59 -12.64 -3.05 -5.72
C ARG A 59 -11.55 -4.08 -5.98
N LEU A 60 -11.01 -4.13 -7.21
CA LEU A 60 -9.88 -4.99 -7.54
C LEU A 60 -8.61 -4.61 -6.79
N LYS A 61 -8.31 -3.32 -6.66
CA LYS A 61 -7.15 -2.83 -5.89
C LYS A 61 -7.25 -3.20 -4.42
N ASP A 62 -8.44 -3.07 -3.83
CA ASP A 62 -8.66 -3.43 -2.43
C ASP A 62 -8.53 -4.94 -2.23
N SER A 63 -9.11 -5.75 -3.12
CA SER A 63 -8.95 -7.22 -3.09
C SER A 63 -7.49 -7.65 -3.21
N LEU A 64 -6.72 -7.03 -4.11
CA LEU A 64 -5.31 -7.34 -4.30
C LEU A 64 -4.49 -6.95 -3.06
N ARG A 65 -4.80 -5.82 -2.43
CA ARG A 65 -4.14 -5.37 -1.20
C ARG A 65 -4.36 -6.38 -0.06
N VAL A 66 -5.57 -6.88 0.10
CA VAL A 66 -5.90 -7.88 1.14
C VAL A 66 -5.10 -9.17 0.91
N LEU A 67 -5.10 -9.71 -0.31
CA LEU A 67 -4.34 -10.92 -0.65
C LEU A 67 -2.84 -10.77 -0.38
N LEU A 68 -2.24 -9.65 -0.80
CA LEU A 68 -0.83 -9.38 -0.52
C LEU A 68 -0.53 -9.32 0.98
N GLN A 69 -1.41 -8.68 1.75
CA GLN A 69 -1.25 -8.58 3.20
C GLN A 69 -1.36 -9.95 3.87
N GLU A 70 -2.30 -10.78 3.45
CA GLU A 70 -2.45 -12.14 3.96
C GLU A 70 -1.24 -13.01 3.64
N GLU A 71 -0.74 -12.96 2.40
CA GLU A 71 0.46 -13.70 2.00
C GLU A 71 1.70 -13.24 2.78
N THR A 72 1.86 -11.92 3.00
CA THR A 72 2.97 -11.42 3.84
C THR A 72 2.88 -11.91 5.29
N LYS A 73 1.69 -11.91 5.88
CA LYS A 73 1.47 -12.40 7.26
C LYS A 73 1.72 -13.89 7.38
N LYS A 74 1.33 -14.68 6.37
CA LYS A 74 1.60 -16.13 6.33
C LYS A 74 3.11 -16.42 6.30
N MET A 75 3.86 -15.68 5.47
CA MET A 75 5.31 -15.85 5.39
C MET A 75 6.00 -15.43 6.70
N GLU A 76 5.55 -14.33 7.31
CA GLU A 76 6.07 -13.87 8.59
C GLU A 76 5.77 -14.87 9.72
N ALA A 77 4.57 -15.45 9.77
CA ALA A 77 4.22 -16.48 10.73
C ALA A 77 5.07 -17.74 10.57
N LYS A 78 5.26 -18.22 9.34
CA LYS A 78 6.15 -19.36 9.05
C LYS A 78 7.59 -19.09 9.48
N ALA A 79 8.12 -17.91 9.17
CA ALA A 79 9.47 -17.53 9.57
C ALA A 79 9.63 -17.48 11.10
N ARG A 80 8.62 -16.97 11.83
CA ARG A 80 8.62 -16.97 13.30
C ARG A 80 8.55 -18.37 13.88
N GLU A 81 7.69 -19.24 13.34
CA GLU A 81 7.58 -20.62 13.77
C GLU A 81 8.90 -21.39 13.54
N GLU A 82 9.53 -21.20 12.38
CA GLU A 82 10.82 -21.81 12.07
C GLU A 82 11.94 -21.27 12.99
N ALA A 83 11.95 -19.96 13.27
CA ALA A 83 12.91 -19.36 14.20
C ALA A 83 12.77 -19.97 15.61
N LEU A 84 11.53 -20.07 16.13
CA LEU A 84 11.27 -20.71 17.42
C LEU A 84 11.65 -22.19 17.42
N ARG A 85 11.42 -22.90 16.31
CA ARG A 85 11.83 -24.31 16.16
C ARG A 85 13.34 -24.46 16.18
N MET A 86 14.07 -23.56 15.52
CA MET A 86 15.53 -23.55 15.53
C MET A 86 16.08 -23.20 16.91
N GLU A 87 15.49 -22.22 17.58
CA GLU A 87 15.84 -21.86 18.96
C GLU A 87 15.56 -23.01 19.94
N ALA A 88 14.44 -23.72 19.78
CA ALA A 88 14.14 -24.89 20.61
C ALA A 88 15.17 -26.01 20.39
N ARG A 89 15.59 -26.26 19.14
CA ARG A 89 16.65 -27.23 18.83
C ARG A 89 17.98 -26.84 19.44
N THR A 90 18.37 -25.57 19.37
CA THR A 90 19.64 -25.12 19.96
C THR A 90 19.59 -25.19 21.48
N LYS A 91 18.47 -24.81 22.10
CA LYS A 91 18.26 -24.98 23.55
C LYS A 91 18.38 -26.44 23.98
N GLN A 92 17.79 -27.37 23.23
CA GLN A 92 17.91 -28.80 23.53
C GLN A 92 19.35 -29.32 23.47
N LEU A 93 20.15 -28.86 22.49
CA LEU A 93 21.56 -29.24 22.41
C LEU A 93 22.35 -28.70 23.59
N VAL A 94 22.15 -27.42 23.93
CA VAL A 94 22.81 -26.79 25.08
C VAL A 94 22.41 -27.46 26.40
N GLU A 95 21.13 -27.80 26.57
CA GLU A 95 20.65 -28.54 27.74
C GLU A 95 21.22 -29.95 27.79
N ALA A 96 21.27 -30.68 26.67
CA ALA A 96 21.86 -32.01 26.61
C ALA A 96 23.37 -31.98 26.94
N GLU A 97 24.11 -31.01 26.43
CA GLU A 97 25.52 -30.80 26.76
C GLU A 97 25.70 -30.47 28.25
N ARG A 98 24.82 -29.62 28.80
CA ARG A 98 24.82 -29.30 30.23
C ARG A 98 24.60 -30.56 31.07
N GLU A 99 23.57 -31.36 30.76
CA GLU A 99 23.29 -32.60 31.50
C GLU A 99 24.44 -33.61 31.38
N HIS A 100 25.07 -33.70 30.20
CA HIS A 100 26.25 -34.53 30.00
C HIS A 100 27.41 -34.08 30.91
N PHE A 101 27.67 -32.78 31.01
CA PHE A 101 28.67 -32.24 31.94
C PHE A 101 28.33 -32.52 33.41
N LEU A 102 27.07 -32.32 33.81
CA LEU A 102 26.62 -32.57 35.18
C LEU A 102 26.79 -34.04 35.57
N SER A 103 26.49 -34.95 34.65
CA SER A 103 26.70 -36.38 34.82
C SER A 103 28.18 -36.70 35.09
N GLN A 104 29.11 -36.13 34.33
CA GLN A 104 30.55 -36.30 34.58
C GLN A 104 30.97 -35.79 35.96
N LEU A 105 30.48 -34.63 36.39
CA LEU A 105 30.80 -34.07 37.71
C LEU A 105 30.29 -34.93 38.86
N SER A 106 29.09 -35.50 38.72
CA SER A 106 28.52 -36.39 39.75
C SER A 106 29.37 -37.64 40.00
N GLN A 107 30.11 -38.10 38.97
CA GLN A 107 31.01 -39.25 39.09
C GLN A 107 32.35 -38.88 39.74
N LEU A 108 32.86 -37.68 39.49
CA LEU A 108 34.15 -37.21 40.02
C LEU A 108 34.06 -36.64 41.44
N ILE A 109 32.94 -36.01 41.79
CA ILE A 109 32.75 -35.29 43.06
C ILE A 109 31.67 -35.99 43.89
N PRO A 110 32.04 -36.74 44.94
CA PRO A 110 31.08 -37.31 45.88
C PRO A 110 30.23 -36.20 46.54
N ASN A 111 28.91 -36.39 46.61
CA ASN A 111 27.92 -35.43 47.14
C ASN A 111 27.72 -34.15 46.32
N PHE A 112 28.00 -34.17 45.01
CA PHE A 112 27.69 -33.04 44.13
C PHE A 112 26.18 -32.79 43.99
N ASP A 113 25.71 -31.59 44.35
CA ASP A 113 24.34 -31.14 44.14
C ASP A 113 24.26 -30.16 42.95
N PRO A 114 23.60 -30.54 41.83
CA PRO A 114 23.46 -29.67 40.66
C PRO A 114 22.66 -28.39 40.93
N SER A 115 21.90 -28.32 42.03
CA SER A 115 21.18 -27.11 42.45
C SER A 115 22.11 -25.94 42.79
N MET A 116 23.38 -26.23 43.12
CA MET A 116 24.44 -25.25 43.38
C MET A 116 24.87 -24.47 42.12
N LEU A 117 24.58 -24.99 40.93
CA LEU A 117 24.90 -24.37 39.63
C LEU A 117 23.75 -23.52 39.06
N LYS A 118 22.70 -23.25 39.84
CA LYS A 118 21.68 -22.29 39.41
C LYS A 118 22.36 -20.96 39.10
N PRO A 119 22.07 -20.33 37.94
CA PRO A 119 22.50 -18.97 37.68
C PRO A 119 21.98 -18.12 38.83
N ARG A 120 22.86 -17.68 39.71
CA ARG A 120 22.52 -16.67 40.71
C ARG A 120 22.19 -15.47 39.84
N ILE A 121 20.91 -15.12 39.76
CA ILE A 121 20.49 -13.76 39.40
C ILE A 121 20.90 -12.90 40.59
N SER A 122 22.19 -12.87 40.92
CA SER A 122 22.74 -11.91 41.84
C SER A 122 22.58 -10.60 41.11
N GLN A 123 21.66 -9.79 41.63
CA GLN A 123 21.70 -8.36 41.44
C GLN A 123 23.18 -7.95 41.51
N SER A 124 23.72 -7.51 40.38
CA SER A 124 25.08 -7.01 40.29
C SER A 124 25.29 -5.98 41.41
N PRO A 125 26.50 -5.88 41.99
CA PRO A 125 26.76 -4.97 43.10
C PRO A 125 26.25 -3.56 42.77
N LYS A 126 25.39 -3.01 43.61
CA LYS A 126 25.05 -1.58 43.56
C LYS A 126 26.33 -0.81 43.87
N ASN A 127 27.00 -0.31 42.83
CA ASN A 127 28.10 0.64 42.97
C ASN A 127 27.54 1.92 43.63
N PRO A 128 28.03 2.33 44.81
CA PRO A 128 27.53 3.50 45.50
C PRO A 128 28.35 4.72 45.08
N MET A 129 28.26 5.15 43.82
CA MET A 129 28.81 6.45 43.42
C MET A 129 28.41 6.84 42.00
N SER A 130 27.36 7.66 41.89
CA SER A 130 27.34 8.84 41.01
C SER A 130 26.00 9.54 41.17
N ASP A 131 25.94 10.42 42.17
CA ASP A 131 24.91 11.45 42.17
C ASP A 131 25.29 12.54 41.16
N LYS A 132 24.30 12.87 40.32
CA LYS A 132 24.17 14.03 39.42
C LYS A 132 24.90 14.00 38.07
N ALA A 133 24.20 13.47 37.07
CA ALA A 133 23.64 14.34 36.03
C ALA A 133 22.38 13.70 35.42
N SER A 134 21.27 14.40 35.57
CA SER A 134 20.04 14.18 34.84
C SER A 134 20.29 14.37 33.34
N CYS A 135 20.09 13.32 32.55
CA CYS A 135 19.67 13.42 31.14
C CYS A 135 18.76 12.22 30.83
N SER A 136 17.48 12.40 31.09
CA SER A 136 16.40 11.64 30.46
C SER A 136 16.35 11.99 28.97
N GLY A 137 16.61 11.02 28.09
CA GLY A 137 16.29 11.11 26.66
C GLY A 137 17.42 10.66 25.74
N GLY A 138 17.46 9.37 25.39
CA GLY A 138 18.41 8.83 24.40
C GLY A 138 17.78 7.88 23.37
N ASP A 139 16.71 7.17 23.72
CA ASP A 139 16.21 6.09 22.87
C ASP A 139 15.47 6.57 21.59
N GLN A 140 15.08 7.85 21.51
CA GLN A 140 14.44 8.39 20.30
C GLN A 140 15.43 8.87 19.23
N ASP A 141 16.69 9.09 19.58
CA ASP A 141 17.66 9.68 18.65
C ASP A 141 18.34 8.63 17.77
N GLU A 142 18.61 7.42 18.29
CA GLU A 142 19.21 6.33 17.53
C GLU A 142 18.28 5.79 16.42
N GLU A 143 17.01 5.51 16.73
CA GLU A 143 16.03 5.08 15.72
C GLU A 143 15.83 6.13 14.61
N LYS A 144 15.91 7.40 14.97
CA LYS A 144 15.77 8.53 14.03
C LYS A 144 17.00 8.69 13.15
N GLU A 145 18.19 8.30 13.60
CA GLU A 145 19.40 8.25 12.78
C GLU A 145 19.37 7.08 11.78
N GLU A 146 18.97 5.89 12.23
CA GLU A 146 18.82 4.72 11.35
C GLU A 146 17.79 4.95 10.25
N GLU A 147 16.65 5.57 10.58
CA GLU A 147 15.61 5.90 9.59
C GLU A 147 16.13 6.92 8.54
N LYS A 148 16.93 7.91 8.98
CA LYS A 148 17.58 8.87 8.08
C LYS A 148 18.60 8.18 7.17
N GLU A 149 19.38 7.23 7.67
CA GLU A 149 20.32 6.47 6.85
C GLU A 149 19.59 5.60 5.81
N MET A 150 18.54 4.89 6.21
CA MET A 150 17.73 4.08 5.30
C MET A 150 17.12 4.95 4.18
N LYS A 151 16.59 6.13 4.52
CA LYS A 151 16.06 7.10 3.54
C LYS A 151 17.16 7.56 2.57
N ARG A 152 18.38 7.84 3.06
CA ARG A 152 19.55 8.20 2.21
C ARG A 152 19.95 7.06 1.27
N ARG A 153 20.03 5.81 1.76
CA ARG A 153 20.32 4.61 0.95
C ARG A 153 19.27 4.40 -0.15
N LYS A 154 17.98 4.53 0.17
CA LYS A 154 16.87 4.44 -0.80
C LYS A 154 16.94 5.52 -1.88
N LYS A 155 17.25 6.78 -1.50
CA LYS A 155 17.45 7.89 -2.46
C LYS A 155 18.63 7.64 -3.40
N LYS A 156 19.76 7.11 -2.89
CA LYS A 156 20.91 6.71 -3.72
C LYS A 156 20.54 5.62 -4.73
N ARG A 157 19.81 4.58 -4.32
CA ARG A 157 19.33 3.51 -5.22
C ARG A 157 18.42 4.05 -6.33
N ARG A 158 17.46 4.93 -6.00
CA ARG A 158 16.59 5.58 -7.00
C ARG A 158 17.38 6.42 -8.00
N LYS A 159 18.38 7.19 -7.54
CA LYS A 159 19.27 7.97 -8.42
C LYS A 159 20.08 7.06 -9.35
N LYS A 160 20.62 5.94 -8.85
CA LYS A 160 21.37 4.97 -9.67
C LYS A 160 20.50 4.33 -10.75
N MET A 161 19.27 3.95 -10.41
CA MET A 161 18.29 3.40 -11.36
C MET A 161 17.90 4.42 -12.43
N LYS A 162 17.60 5.68 -12.04
CA LYS A 162 17.32 6.77 -12.99
C LYS A 162 18.47 7.00 -13.95
N LYS A 163 19.71 7.10 -13.44
CA LYS A 163 20.92 7.22 -14.26
C LYS A 163 21.07 6.06 -15.25
N SER A 164 20.88 4.83 -14.77
CA SER A 164 20.96 3.64 -15.63
C SER A 164 19.91 3.67 -16.74
N MET A 165 18.67 4.04 -16.44
CA MET A 165 17.61 4.18 -17.44
C MET A 165 17.93 5.28 -18.45
N THR A 166 18.38 6.45 -18.02
CA THR A 166 18.72 7.54 -18.93
C THR A 166 19.89 7.15 -19.83
N THR A 167 20.89 6.43 -19.33
CA THR A 167 21.98 5.91 -20.16
C THR A 167 21.49 4.90 -21.19
N ARG A 168 20.57 3.99 -20.80
CA ARG A 168 19.96 3.04 -21.74
C ARG A 168 19.16 3.73 -22.82
N LEU A 169 18.33 4.72 -22.46
CA LEU A 169 17.56 5.52 -23.42
C LEU A 169 18.47 6.30 -24.38
N LEU A 170 19.53 6.94 -23.86
CA LEU A 170 20.49 7.66 -24.70
C LEU A 170 21.17 6.72 -25.71
N LYS A 171 21.56 5.52 -25.27
CA LYS A 171 22.13 4.49 -26.16
C LYS A 171 21.15 4.08 -27.26
N LEU A 172 19.87 3.86 -26.92
CA LEU A 172 18.84 3.52 -27.91
C LEU A 172 18.61 4.65 -28.91
N VAL A 173 18.56 5.90 -28.46
CA VAL A 173 18.43 7.07 -29.33
C VAL A 173 19.62 7.17 -30.29
N ILE A 174 20.85 6.98 -29.79
CA ILE A 174 22.05 7.00 -30.64
C ILE A 174 22.01 5.88 -31.69
N ILE A 175 21.61 4.67 -31.30
CA ILE A 175 21.44 3.53 -32.23
C ILE A 175 20.37 3.84 -33.28
N GLN A 176 19.25 4.46 -32.88
CA GLN A 176 18.16 4.85 -33.78
C GLN A 176 18.64 5.89 -34.81
N ILE A 177 19.43 6.87 -34.37
CA ILE A 177 20.01 7.91 -35.23
C ILE A 177 21.00 7.29 -36.23
N TRP A 178 21.88 6.40 -35.76
CA TRP A 178 22.82 5.67 -36.62
C TRP A 178 22.09 4.82 -37.67
N ARG A 179 21.07 4.06 -37.28
CA ARG A 179 20.26 3.27 -38.22
C ARG A 179 19.55 4.12 -39.27
N ARG A 180 19.21 5.37 -38.95
CA ARG A 180 18.53 6.29 -39.87
C ARG A 180 19.47 6.99 -40.86
N HIS A 181 20.77 7.04 -40.57
CA HIS A 181 21.79 7.62 -41.47
C HIS A 181 22.55 6.58 -42.30
N LEU A 182 22.45 5.29 -41.96
CA LEU A 182 23.10 4.18 -42.67
C LEU A 182 22.19 3.51 -43.73
N LEU A 183 20.96 4.02 -43.88
CA LEU A 183 19.95 3.68 -44.90
C LEU A 183 19.67 4.95 -45.70
#